data_AF-A0A9D1U8X1-F1
#
_entry.id   AF-A0A9D1U8X1-F1
#
_cell.length_a   1.000
_cell.length_b   1.000
_cell.length_c   1.000
_cell.angle_alpha   90.00
_cell.angle_beta   90.00
_cell.angle_gamma   90.00
#
_symmetry.space_group_name_H-M   'P 1'
#
loop_
_entity.id
_entity.type
_entity.pdbx_description
1 polymer ?
#
loop_
_entity_poly.entity_id
_entity_poly.type
_entity_poly.pdbx_seq_one_letter_code
_entity_poly.pdbx_strand_id
1 'polypeptide(L)' 'MGSFEDRKATGTVFNIQKYSVHDGPGIRTIVFLKGCPL' A
#
# COMPACT_ATOMS: atom_id res chain seq x y z
N MET A 1 15.70 7.78 -26.76
CA MET A 1 14.32 8.22 -26.50
C MET A 1 13.59 7.06 -25.84
N GLY A 2 13.65 6.96 -24.51
CA GLY A 2 12.91 5.94 -23.77
C GLY A 2 11.51 6.48 -23.46
N SER A 3 10.47 5.80 -23.95
CA SER A 3 9.06 6.10 -23.68
C SER A 3 8.75 5.84 -22.21
N PHE A 4 8.54 6.92 -21.44
CA PHE A 4 7.95 6.86 -20.12
C PHE A 4 6.42 6.71 -20.27
N GLU A 5 5.94 5.48 -20.32
CA GLU A 5 4.51 5.19 -20.16
C GLU A 5 4.18 5.11 -18.66
N ASP A 6 3.37 6.05 -18.19
CA ASP A 6 2.81 6.06 -16.83
C ASP A 6 1.81 4.90 -16.69
N ARG A 7 2.29 3.75 -16.21
CA ARG A 7 1.43 2.60 -15.99
C ARG A 7 0.52 2.87 -14.80
N LYS A 8 -0.77 3.13 -15.07
CA LYS A 8 -1.80 3.31 -14.04
C LYS A 8 -2.06 2.00 -13.29
N ALA A 9 -1.28 1.75 -12.23
CA ALA A 9 -1.45 0.58 -11.37
C ALA A 9 -2.64 0.77 -10.40
N THR A 10 -3.44 -0.28 -10.20
CA THR A 10 -4.58 -0.30 -9.27
C THR A 10 -4.57 -1.59 -8.44
N GLY A 11 -5.17 -1.56 -7.26
CA GLY A 11 -5.27 -2.71 -6.35
C GLY A 11 -6.46 -2.59 -5.39
N THR A 12 -6.93 -3.70 -4.84
CA THR A 12 -8.05 -3.72 -3.89
C THR A 12 -7.55 -3.53 -2.47
N VAL A 13 -8.03 -2.49 -1.79
CA VAL A 13 -7.74 -2.22 -0.37
C VAL A 13 -8.86 -2.82 0.48
N PHE A 14 -8.54 -3.58 1.53
CA PHE A 14 -9.55 -4.09 2.48
C PHE A 14 -9.53 -3.37 3.83
N ASN A 15 -8.41 -2.75 4.21
CA ASN A 15 -8.32 -1.99 5.45
C ASN A 15 -7.26 -0.89 5.32
N ILE A 16 -7.49 0.23 6.02
CA ILE A 16 -6.52 1.32 6.18
C ILE A 16 -6.44 1.63 7.67
N GLN A 17 -5.26 1.43 8.25
CA GLN A 17 -4.99 1.76 9.65
C GLN A 17 -4.18 3.04 9.72
N LYS A 18 -4.73 4.04 10.40
CA LYS A 18 -4.04 5.32 10.68
C LYS A 18 -3.40 5.23 12.06
N TYR A 19 -2.31 5.96 12.25
CA TYR A 19 -1.61 6.07 13.52
C TYR A 19 -1.02 4.76 14.07
N SER A 20 -0.55 3.86 13.20
CA SER A 20 0.21 2.68 13.63
C SER A 20 1.59 3.10 14.16
N VAL A 21 1.85 2.79 15.43
CA VAL A 21 3.13 3.08 16.13
C VAL A 21 3.97 1.83 16.40
N HIS A 22 3.41 0.64 16.19
CA HIS A 22 4.07 -0.63 16.48
C HIS A 22 4.67 -1.29 15.23
N ASP A 23 4.28 -0.86 14.03
CA ASP A 23 4.66 -1.45 12.74
C ASP A 23 5.94 -0.82 12.14
N GLY A 24 6.81 -0.32 13.00
CA GLY A 24 8.06 0.37 12.68
C GLY A 24 8.16 1.76 13.32
N PRO A 25 9.29 2.46 13.12
CA PRO A 25 9.52 3.76 13.74
C PRO A 25 8.55 4.82 13.23
N GLY A 26 8.13 5.69 14.15
CA GLY A 26 7.24 6.83 13.89
C GLY A 26 5.76 6.46 13.84
N ILE A 27 4.94 7.42 13.43
CA ILE A 27 3.50 7.25 13.22
C ILE A 27 3.27 6.91 11.75
N ARG A 28 2.64 5.78 11.47
CA ARG A 28 2.42 5.27 10.11
C ARG A 28 0.95 5.18 9.74
N THR A 29 0.67 5.33 8.45
CA THR A 29 -0.60 4.88 7.86
C THR A 29 -0.32 3.62 7.06
N ILE A 30 -0.96 2.53 7.43
CA ILE A 30 -0.81 1.22 6.78
C ILE A 30 -2.00 0.98 5.88
N VAL A 31 -1.72 0.55 4.65
CA VAL A 31 -2.73 0.15 3.67
C VAL A 31 -2.62 -1.36 3.50
N PHE A 32 -3.68 -2.08 3.86
CA PHE A 32 -3.74 -3.52 3.68
C PHE A 32 -4.47 -3.87 2.37
N LEU A 33 -3.75 -4.55 1.48
CA LEU A 33 -4.25 -4.99 0.19
C LEU A 33 -4.93 -6.35 0.30
N LYS A 34 -6.03 -6.52 -0.42
CA LYS A 34 -6.78 -7.77 -0.47
C LYS A 34 -5.98 -8.80 -1.27
N GLY A 35 -5.69 -9.94 -0.67
CA GLY A 35 -5.07 -11.09 -1.33
C GLY A 35 -4.00 -11.75 -0.46
N CYS A 36 -4.23 -12.99 -0.05
CA CYS A 36 -3.23 -13.88 0.53
C CYS A 36 -3.65 -15.32 0.19
N PRO A 37 -2.91 -16.04 -0.66
CA PRO A 37 -3.25 -17.41 -1.08
C PRO A 37 -2.64 -18.50 -0.17
N LEU A 38 -2.00 -18.10 0.95
CA LEU A 38 -1.41 -19.03 1.93
C LEU A 38 -2.50 -19.81 2.69
#